data_AF-A0A8K0SD84-F1
#
_entry.id   AF-A0A8K0SD84-F1
#
_cell.length_a   1.000
_cell.length_b   1.000
_cell.length_c   1.000
_cell.angle_alpha   90.00
_cell.angle_beta   90.00
_cell.angle_gamma   90.00
#
_symmetry.space_group_name_H-M   'P 1'
#
loop_
_entity.id
_entity.type
_entity.pdbx_description
1 polymer ?
#
loop_
_entity_poly.entity_id
_entity_poly.type
_entity_poly.pdbx_seq_one_letter_code
_entity_poly.pdbx_strand_id
1 'polypeptide(L)'
;MAHLGSDGSHKQLFTQAPWSPKVPILQVICSIKTASRTFHGVQVEALDQESNHHSLVWVFEDIRGFRVWQECCQRPFIIDGESVNEIKEIVGHHEDQTGCVYYAVKWTDYECPTWELEDDLGNHQIITEYCLQLLRPT
;
A
#
# COMPACT_ATOMS: atom_id res chain seq x y z
N MET A 1 -6.36 34.13 25.85
CA MET A 1 -5.87 33.27 24.75
C MET A 1 -6.08 31.84 25.17
N ALA A 2 -6.98 31.13 24.49
CA ALA A 2 -7.39 29.79 24.85
C ALA A 2 -6.25 28.80 24.57
N HIS A 3 -5.91 28.01 25.59
CA HIS A 3 -5.17 26.76 25.43
C HIS A 3 -6.05 25.79 24.64
N LEU A 4 -5.65 25.42 23.44
CA LEU A 4 -6.21 24.26 22.76
C LEU A 4 -5.52 23.03 23.35
N GLY A 5 -6.25 22.35 24.23
CA GLY A 5 -5.88 21.05 24.76
C GLY A 5 -5.72 20.05 23.61
N SER A 6 -4.58 19.37 23.62
CA SER A 6 -4.34 18.15 22.87
C SER A 6 -5.19 17.03 23.48
N ASP A 7 -6.47 16.98 23.12
CA ASP A 7 -7.30 15.80 23.33
C ASP A 7 -7.88 15.37 21.97
N GLY A 8 -6.98 14.87 21.13
CA GLY A 8 -7.31 14.19 19.89
C GLY A 8 -7.10 12.70 20.10
N SER A 9 -8.10 12.01 20.65
CA SER A 9 -8.15 10.55 20.58
C SER A 9 -8.27 10.16 19.10
N HIS A 10 -7.13 10.06 18.42
CA HIS A 10 -7.05 9.41 17.13
C HIS A 10 -7.51 7.97 17.38
N LYS A 11 -8.70 7.62 16.89
CA LYS A 11 -9.17 6.24 16.93
C LYS A 11 -8.19 5.41 16.12
N GLN A 12 -7.32 4.70 16.83
CA GLN A 12 -6.40 3.75 16.25
C GLN A 12 -7.20 2.75 15.41
N LEU A 13 -6.89 2.66 14.11
CA LEU A 13 -7.47 1.67 13.21
C LEU A 13 -6.70 0.36 13.35
N PHE A 14 -7.41 -0.74 13.16
CA PHE A 14 -6.85 -2.09 13.20
C PHE A 14 -7.33 -2.90 12.01
N THR A 15 -6.48 -3.82 11.54
CA THR A 15 -6.80 -4.82 10.52
C THR A 15 -6.61 -6.23 11.06
N GLN A 16 -7.38 -7.17 10.51
CA GLN A 16 -7.20 -8.60 10.76
C GLN A 16 -6.26 -9.18 9.70
N ALA A 17 -5.24 -9.91 10.14
CA ALA A 17 -4.27 -10.58 9.29
C ALA A 17 -4.18 -12.08 9.64
N PRO A 18 -3.65 -12.94 8.74
CA PRO A 18 -3.41 -14.35 9.07
C PRO A 18 -2.59 -14.57 10.35
N TRP A 19 -1.67 -13.65 10.63
CA TRP A 19 -0.72 -13.73 11.75
C TRP A 19 -1.20 -13.06 13.05
N SER A 20 -2.21 -12.20 12.99
CA SER A 20 -2.77 -11.54 14.17
C SER A 20 -4.18 -11.01 13.91
N PRO A 21 -5.12 -11.18 14.84
CA PRO A 21 -6.49 -10.66 14.71
C PRO A 21 -6.57 -9.15 14.88
N LYS A 22 -5.51 -8.49 15.35
CA LYS A 22 -5.52 -7.05 15.64
C LYS A 22 -4.14 -6.45 15.37
N VAL A 23 -3.94 -6.00 14.14
CA VAL A 23 -2.72 -5.31 13.69
C VAL A 23 -3.01 -3.81 13.58
N PRO A 24 -2.27 -2.93 14.28
CA PRO A 24 -2.43 -1.49 14.16
C PRO A 24 -2.12 -1.00 12.73
N ILE A 25 -3.03 -0.22 12.16
CA ILE A 25 -2.75 0.55 10.93
C ILE A 25 -2.11 1.88 11.36
N LEU A 26 -0.85 2.07 10.96
CA LEU A 26 -0.10 3.29 11.26
C LEU A 26 -0.50 4.42 10.31
N GLN A 27 -0.65 4.09 9.03
CA GLN A 27 -0.97 5.07 7.98
C GLN A 27 -1.72 4.42 6.83
N VAL A 28 -2.69 5.14 6.26
CA VAL A 28 -3.24 4.85 4.93
C VAL A 28 -2.45 5.67 3.91
N ILE A 29 -1.74 5.00 3.00
CA ILE A 29 -0.85 5.63 2.02
C ILE A 29 -1.65 6.00 0.76
N CYS A 30 -2.43 5.05 0.25
CA CYS A 30 -3.25 5.25 -0.94
C CYS A 30 -4.52 4.40 -0.88
N SER A 31 -5.48 4.71 -1.74
CA SER A 31 -6.72 3.95 -1.88
C SER A 31 -7.10 3.87 -3.35
N ILE A 32 -7.59 2.70 -3.77
CA ILE A 32 -8.03 2.48 -5.14
C ILE A 32 -9.33 1.69 -5.16
N LYS A 33 -10.30 2.18 -5.93
CA LYS A 33 -11.54 1.47 -6.21
C LYS A 33 -11.36 0.56 -7.42
N THR A 34 -11.59 -0.73 -7.21
CA THR A 34 -11.61 -1.75 -8.27
C THR A 34 -13.06 -2.11 -8.60
N ALA A 35 -13.27 -3.05 -9.54
CA ALA A 35 -14.61 -3.46 -9.94
C ALA A 35 -15.43 -4.06 -8.79
N SER A 36 -14.77 -4.78 -7.88
CA SER A 36 -15.38 -5.57 -6.81
C SER A 36 -15.29 -4.91 -5.44
N ARG A 37 -14.23 -4.13 -5.17
CA ARG A 37 -14.00 -3.51 -3.85
C ARG A 37 -13.05 -2.32 -3.89
N THR A 38 -12.98 -1.61 -2.77
CA THR A 38 -11.92 -0.65 -2.50
C THR A 38 -10.79 -1.31 -1.74
N PHE A 39 -9.57 -1.11 -2.20
CA PHE A 39 -8.36 -1.50 -1.50
C PHE A 39 -7.66 -0.27 -0.93
N HIS A 40 -7.06 -0.43 0.24
CA HIS A 40 -6.26 0.58 0.91
C HIS A 40 -4.85 0.03 1.09
N GLY A 41 -3.87 0.73 0.53
CA GLY A 41 -2.46 0.46 0.76
C GLY A 41 -2.08 1.08 2.08
N VAL A 42 -1.70 0.27 3.06
CA VAL A 42 -1.47 0.72 4.44
C VAL A 42 -0.11 0.29 4.94
N GLN A 43 0.43 1.11 5.83
CA GLN A 43 1.57 0.78 6.67
C GLN A 43 1.07 0.22 8.00
N VAL A 44 1.63 -0.90 8.43
CA VAL A 44 1.33 -1.55 9.71
C VAL A 44 2.61 -1.82 10.50
N GLU A 45 2.50 -1.97 11.81
CA GLU A 45 3.63 -2.46 12.62
C GLU A 45 4.02 -3.87 12.17
N ALA A 46 5.31 -4.11 11.90
CA ALA A 46 5.79 -5.44 11.59
C ALA A 46 5.67 -6.36 12.81
N LEU A 47 5.57 -7.66 12.55
CA LEU A 47 5.50 -8.71 13.57
C LEU A 47 6.78 -8.84 14.40
N ASP A 48 7.92 -8.49 13.82
CA ASP A 48 9.21 -8.81 14.41
C ASP A 48 9.65 -7.69 15.35
N GLN A 49 9.43 -7.92 16.65
CA GLN A 49 9.68 -6.95 17.73
C GLN A 49 11.14 -6.47 17.80
N GLU A 50 12.07 -7.17 17.16
CA GLU A 50 13.48 -6.79 17.12
C GLU A 50 13.80 -5.72 16.09
N SER A 51 12.90 -5.48 15.15
CA SER A 51 13.11 -4.53 14.08
C SER A 51 11.96 -3.54 14.06
N ASN A 52 12.24 -2.24 14.22
CA ASN A 52 11.25 -1.16 14.03
C ASN A 52 10.82 -1.03 12.56
N HIS A 53 10.82 -2.12 11.80
CA HIS A 53 10.36 -2.17 10.43
C HIS A 53 8.85 -2.09 10.43
N HIS A 54 8.33 -1.36 9.46
CA HIS A 54 6.91 -1.34 9.17
C HIS A 54 6.67 -2.21 7.95
N SER A 55 5.52 -2.90 7.91
CA SER A 55 5.14 -3.68 6.74
C SER A 55 4.12 -2.93 5.90
N LEU A 56 4.25 -3.03 4.59
CA LEU A 56 3.27 -2.54 3.64
C LEU A 56 2.31 -3.69 3.27
N VAL A 57 1.02 -3.46 3.48
CA VAL A 57 -0.02 -4.45 3.16
C VAL A 57 -1.20 -3.80 2.46
N TRP A 58 -1.94 -4.60 1.71
CA TRP A 58 -3.23 -4.19 1.14
C TRP A 58 -4.35 -4.69 2.03
N VAL A 59 -5.23 -3.78 2.44
CA VAL A 59 -6.44 -4.12 3.21
C VAL A 59 -7.68 -3.73 2.43
N PHE A 60 -8.79 -4.40 2.73
CA PHE A 60 -10.11 -4.03 2.29
C PHE A 60 -11.06 -4.08 3.49
N GLU A 61 -12.14 -3.31 3.43
CA GLU A 61 -13.19 -3.34 4.45
C GLU A 61 -14.31 -4.28 4.03
N ASP A 62 -14.72 -5.18 4.93
CA ASP A 62 -15.93 -5.98 4.79
C ASP A 62 -16.85 -5.81 6.01
N ILE A 63 -17.93 -6.59 6.10
CA ILE A 63 -18.88 -6.55 7.21
C ILE A 63 -18.26 -6.81 8.60
N ARG A 64 -17.02 -7.32 8.65
CA ARG A 64 -16.24 -7.61 9.86
C ARG A 64 -15.14 -6.58 10.11
N GLY A 65 -15.04 -5.53 9.29
CA GLY A 65 -14.03 -4.47 9.36
C GLY A 65 -12.87 -4.68 8.37
N PHE A 66 -11.74 -4.03 8.64
CA PHE A 66 -10.55 -4.13 7.79
C PHE A 66 -9.88 -5.50 7.89
N ARG A 67 -9.54 -6.06 6.73
CA ARG A 67 -8.82 -7.33 6.62
C ARG A 67 -7.70 -7.21 5.60
N VAL A 68 -6.55 -7.80 5.93
CA VAL A 68 -5.45 -7.97 4.98
C VAL A 68 -5.92 -8.87 3.84
N TRP A 69 -5.70 -8.40 2.61
CA TRP A 69 -5.90 -9.21 1.42
C TRP A 69 -4.89 -10.35 1.41
N GLN A 70 -5.40 -11.58 1.45
CA GLN A 70 -4.60 -12.77 1.23
C GLN A 70 -4.61 -13.03 -0.27
N GLU A 71 -3.44 -12.90 -0.88
CA GLU A 71 -3.23 -12.91 -2.33
C GLU A 71 -3.97 -14.06 -3.03
N CYS A 72 -4.48 -13.78 -4.23
CA CYS A 72 -5.03 -14.83 -5.09
C CYS A 72 -3.89 -15.68 -5.65
N CYS A 73 -4.20 -16.91 -6.06
CA CYS A 73 -3.24 -17.96 -6.42
C CYS A 73 -2.24 -17.64 -7.57
N GLN A 74 -2.25 -16.44 -8.16
CA GLN A 74 -1.32 -15.99 -9.20
C GLN A 74 -1.08 -14.47 -9.07
N ARG A 75 -0.31 -14.06 -8.06
CA ARG A 75 0.15 -12.66 -7.95
C ARG A 75 1.02 -12.33 -9.17
N PRO A 76 0.87 -11.15 -9.79
CA PRO A 76 1.84 -10.62 -10.74
C PRO A 76 3.23 -10.63 -10.12
N PHE A 77 4.21 -11.10 -10.88
CA PHE A 77 5.60 -11.11 -10.47
C PHE A 77 6.44 -10.46 -11.56
N ILE A 78 7.58 -9.93 -11.14
CA ILE A 78 8.55 -9.30 -12.02
C ILE A 78 9.81 -10.18 -12.01
N ILE A 79 10.32 -10.52 -13.18
CA ILE A 79 11.58 -11.25 -13.36
C ILE A 79 12.49 -10.37 -14.21
N ASP A 80 13.67 -10.04 -13.69
CA ASP A 80 14.68 -9.26 -14.41
C ASP A 80 14.14 -7.93 -14.98
N GLY A 81 13.25 -7.27 -14.24
CA GLY A 81 12.62 -6.00 -14.65
C GLY A 81 11.45 -6.14 -15.64
N GLU A 82 11.09 -7.37 -16.02
CA GLU A 82 9.96 -7.65 -16.90
C GLU A 82 8.83 -8.35 -16.13
N SER A 83 7.59 -7.88 -16.31
CA SER A 83 6.41 -8.58 -15.80
C SER A 83 5.62 -9.21 -16.93
N VAL A 84 5.05 -10.39 -16.66
CA VAL A 84 4.05 -11.03 -17.54
C VAL A 84 2.75 -10.23 -17.57
N ASN A 85 2.48 -9.45 -16.52
CA ASN A 85 1.30 -8.61 -16.42
C ASN A 85 1.66 -7.17 -16.78
N GLU A 86 0.82 -6.54 -17.60
CA GLU A 86 0.96 -5.11 -17.88
C GLU A 86 0.57 -4.28 -16.64
N ILE A 87 1.34 -3.23 -16.36
CA ILE A 87 0.97 -2.25 -15.36
C ILE A 87 -0.12 -1.35 -15.95
N LYS A 88 -1.23 -1.23 -15.22
CA LYS A 88 -2.34 -0.34 -15.59
C LYS A 88 -2.11 1.09 -15.07
N GLU A 89 -1.73 1.23 -13.81
CA GLU A 89 -1.48 2.53 -13.17
C GLU A 89 -0.65 2.38 -11.89
N ILE A 90 0.07 3.45 -11.52
CA ILE A 90 0.64 3.62 -10.18
C ILE A 90 -0.31 4.52 -9.38
N VAL A 91 -0.77 4.05 -8.22
CA VAL A 91 -1.77 4.76 -7.41
C VAL A 91 -1.21 5.40 -6.13
N GLY A 92 0.08 5.23 -5.88
CA GLY A 92 0.73 5.72 -4.69
C GLY A 92 2.19 5.29 -4.64
N HIS A 93 2.94 5.90 -3.72
CA HIS A 93 4.30 5.48 -3.38
C HIS A 93 4.52 5.60 -1.87
N HIS A 94 5.51 4.88 -1.37
CA HIS A 94 5.99 4.97 0.00
C HIS A 94 7.52 4.89 -0.01
N GLU A 95 8.18 5.86 0.62
CA GLU A 95 9.61 5.79 0.91
C GLU A 95 9.77 5.33 2.36
N ASP A 96 10.55 4.27 2.57
CA ASP A 96 10.86 3.79 3.91
C ASP A 96 12.05 4.54 4.54
N GLN A 97 12.39 4.18 5.79
CA GLN A 97 13.46 4.85 6.54
C GLN A 97 14.87 4.64 5.96
N THR A 98 15.03 3.68 5.05
CA THR A 98 16.30 3.39 4.36
C THR A 98 16.41 4.13 3.03
N GLY A 99 15.35 4.83 2.60
CA GLY A 99 15.25 5.50 1.30
C GLY A 99 14.78 4.58 0.18
N CYS A 100 14.37 3.34 0.47
CA CYS A 100 13.78 2.47 -0.53
C CYS A 100 12.36 2.95 -0.87
N VAL A 101 12.10 3.10 -2.16
CA VAL A 101 10.79 3.54 -2.68
C VAL A 101 10.00 2.34 -3.18
N TYR A 102 8.78 2.21 -2.64
CA TYR A 102 7.80 1.21 -3.05
C TYR A 102 6.66 1.89 -3.78
N TYR A 103 6.29 1.39 -4.94
CA TYR A 103 5.14 1.86 -5.69
C TYR A 103 3.94 0.94 -5.48
N ALA A 104 2.77 1.55 -5.33
CA ALA A 104 1.48 0.86 -5.32
C ALA A 104 1.04 0.62 -6.77
N VAL A 105 1.27 -0.59 -7.27
CA VAL A 105 1.08 -0.96 -8.67
C VAL A 105 -0.26 -1.63 -8.85
N LYS A 106 -1.11 -1.02 -9.68
CA LYS A 106 -2.32 -1.66 -10.19
C LYS A 106 -2.00 -2.30 -11.54
N TRP A 107 -2.21 -3.61 -11.60
CA TRP A 107 -2.00 -4.41 -12.80
C TRP A 107 -3.28 -4.53 -13.64
N THR A 108 -3.09 -4.75 -14.93
CA THR A 108 -4.14 -5.20 -15.84
C THR A 108 -4.59 -6.61 -15.43
N ASP A 109 -5.92 -6.84 -15.43
CA ASP A 109 -6.57 -8.12 -15.16
C ASP A 109 -6.31 -8.80 -13.79
N TYR A 110 -5.61 -8.15 -12.86
CA TYR A 110 -5.43 -8.64 -11.50
C TYR A 110 -6.10 -7.71 -10.49
N GLU A 111 -6.96 -8.24 -9.62
CA GLU A 111 -7.87 -7.44 -8.77
C GLU A 111 -7.14 -6.52 -7.79
N CYS A 112 -6.30 -7.09 -6.92
CA CYS A 112 -5.61 -6.36 -5.87
C CYS A 112 -4.35 -5.68 -6.41
N PRO A 113 -4.06 -4.41 -6.07
CA PRO A 113 -2.75 -3.85 -6.35
C PRO A 113 -1.66 -4.55 -5.53
N THR A 114 -0.40 -4.33 -5.90
CA THR A 114 0.76 -4.84 -5.14
C THR A 114 1.71 -3.70 -4.78
N TRP A 115 2.58 -3.95 -3.81
CA TRP A 115 3.71 -3.07 -3.53
C TRP A 115 4.94 -3.66 -4.22
N GLU A 116 5.53 -2.88 -5.12
CA GLU A 116 6.73 -3.27 -5.87
C GLU A 116 7.85 -2.27 -5.59
N LEU A 117 9.07 -2.76 -5.44
CA LEU A 117 10.25 -1.92 -5.26
C LEU A 117 10.55 -1.16 -6.56
N GLU A 118 11.01 0.08 -6.46
CA GLU A 118 11.41 0.89 -7.62
C GLU A 118 12.40 0.14 -8.54
N ASP A 119 13.41 -0.48 -7.93
CA ASP A 119 14.46 -1.23 -8.64
C ASP A 119 13.91 -2.45 -9.41
N ASP A 120 12.81 -3.04 -8.95
CA ASP A 120 12.22 -4.23 -9.57
C ASP A 120 11.38 -3.88 -10.80
N LEU A 121 10.81 -2.66 -10.87
CA LEU A 121 9.79 -2.36 -11.88
C LEU A 121 10.30 -2.32 -13.32
N GLY A 122 11.60 -2.10 -13.54
CA GLY A 122 12.30 -2.10 -14.83
C GLY A 122 11.85 -1.03 -15.86
N ASN A 123 10.55 -0.71 -15.90
CA ASN A 123 9.90 0.23 -16.79
C ASN A 123 9.73 1.60 -16.13
N HIS A 124 10.75 2.43 -16.28
CA HIS A 124 10.83 3.77 -15.69
C HIS A 124 9.84 4.78 -16.29
N GLN A 125 9.21 4.47 -17.44
CA GLN A 125 8.31 5.43 -18.10
C GLN A 125 7.06 5.69 -17.26
N ILE A 126 6.41 4.64 -16.77
CA ILE A 126 5.17 4.79 -15.99
C ILE A 126 5.43 5.47 -14.64
N ILE A 127 6.59 5.19 -14.03
CA ILE A 127 7.06 5.89 -12.82
C ILE A 127 7.26 7.38 -13.11
N THR A 128 7.92 7.70 -14.22
CA THR A 128 8.14 9.10 -14.63
C THR A 128 6.82 9.82 -14.85
N GLU A 129 5.86 9.19 -15.54
CA GLU A 129 4.53 9.76 -15.77
C GLU A 129 3.79 10.01 -14.46
N TYR A 130 3.84 9.06 -13.52
CA TYR A 130 3.29 9.22 -12.18
C TYR A 130 3.92 10.40 -11.42
N CYS A 131 5.25 10.48 -11.37
CA CYS A 131 5.97 11.57 -10.71
C CYS A 131 5.64 12.94 -11.34
N LEU A 132 5.53 13.02 -12.67
CA LEU A 132 5.13 14.25 -13.34
C LEU A 132 3.69 14.67 -13.01
N GLN A 133 2.78 13.72 -12.75
CA GLN A 133 1.42 14.04 -12.32
C GLN A 133 1.40 14.65 -10.92
N LEU A 134 2.25 14.20 -10.00
CA LEU A 134 2.36 14.76 -8.65
C LEU A 134 2.80 16.24 -8.65
N LEU A 135 3.53 16.67 -9.68
CA LEU A 135 4.00 18.04 -9.82
C LEU A 135 2.97 18.99 -10.46
N ARG A 136 1.84 18.47 -10.95
CA ARG A 136 0.79 19.31 -11.55
C ARG A 136 -0.06 19.93 -10.43
N PRO A 137 -0.22 21.27 -10.40
CA PRO A 137 -1.09 21.91 -9.42
C PRO A 137 -2.55 21.48 -9.62
N THR A 138 -3.19 21.05 -8.53
CA THR A 138 -4.63 20.74 -8.44
C THR A 138 -5.48 22.00 -8.38
#